data_AF-A0A822FV78-F1
#
_entry.id   AF-A0A822FV78-F1
#
_cell.length_a   1.000
_cell.length_b   1.000
_cell.length_c   1.000
_cell.angle_alpha   90.00
_cell.angle_beta   90.00
_cell.angle_gamma   90.00
#
_symmetry.space_group_name_H-M   'P 1'
#
loop_
_entity.id
_entity.type
_entity.pdbx_description
1 polymer ?
#
loop_
_entity_poly.entity_id
_entity_poly.type
_entity_poly.pdbx_seq_one_letter_code
_entity_poly.pdbx_strand_id
1 'polypeptide(L)'
;MICINGDHNHPFNPDQLEAKLLRDKMKERIISETTSITRIYDEEVAKANLSKGAVAVLPTVVEYRSNMSKARRKNTPVIPSSE
;
A
#
# COMPACT_ATOMS: atom_id res chain seq x y z
N MET A 1 0.77 21.83 33.34
CA MET A 1 1.22 21.08 32.15
C MET A 1 -0.01 20.40 31.57
N ILE A 2 -0.56 20.90 30.47
CA ILE A 2 -1.81 20.38 29.88
C ILE A 2 -1.42 19.29 28.87
N CYS A 3 -1.69 18.03 29.21
CA CYS A 3 -1.52 16.91 28.29
C CYS A 3 -2.76 16.84 27.39
N ILE A 4 -2.66 17.36 26.17
CA ILE A 4 -3.70 17.20 25.16
C ILE A 4 -3.54 15.79 24.60
N ASN A 5 -4.28 14.82 25.16
CA ASN A 5 -4.46 13.52 24.51
C ASN A 5 -5.45 13.73 23.38
N GLY A 6 -4.95 14.02 22.17
CA GLY A 6 -5.76 14.06 20.98
C GLY A 6 -6.28 12.66 20.68
N ASP A 7 -7.43 12.31 21.23
CA ASP A 7 -8.13 11.09 20.88
C ASP A 7 -8.67 11.27 19.46
N HIS A 8 -7.93 10.76 18.47
CA HIS A 8 -8.29 10.82 17.05
C HIS A 8 -9.37 9.79 16.74
N ASN A 9 -10.53 9.94 17.38
CA ASN A 9 -11.69 9.07 17.16
C ASN A 9 -12.46 9.53 15.92
N HIS A 10 -11.83 9.39 14.75
CA HIS A 10 -12.52 9.65 13.50
C HIS A 10 -13.51 8.52 13.21
N PRO A 11 -14.73 8.84 12.75
CA PRO A 11 -15.69 7.82 12.35
C PRO A 11 -15.04 6.92 11.30
N PHE A 12 -15.24 5.61 11.47
CA PHE A 12 -14.74 4.60 10.55
C PHE A 12 -15.28 4.86 9.14
N ASN A 13 -14.39 5.20 8.21
CA ASN A 13 -14.78 5.42 6.82
C ASN A 13 -14.66 4.10 6.05
N PRO A 14 -15.76 3.45 5.66
CA PRO A 14 -15.73 2.15 4.98
C PRO A 14 -14.89 2.21 3.69
N ASP A 15 -14.92 3.35 3.00
CA ASP A 15 -14.18 3.63 1.77
C ASP A 15 -12.65 3.58 2.01
N GLN A 16 -12.19 4.00 3.20
CA GLN A 16 -10.79 3.88 3.58
C GLN A 16 -10.40 2.46 3.96
N LEU A 17 -11.32 1.67 4.53
CA LEU A 17 -11.09 0.26 4.79
C LEU A 17 -10.94 -0.50 3.48
N GLU A 18 -11.87 -0.32 2.54
CA GLU A 18 -11.83 -0.99 1.24
C GLU A 18 -10.57 -0.63 0.44
N ALA A 19 -10.20 0.66 0.42
CA ALA A 19 -8.93 1.08 -0.16
C ALA A 19 -7.72 0.42 0.53
N LYS A 20 -7.74 0.26 1.86
CA LYS A 20 -6.67 -0.44 2.59
C LYS A 20 -6.60 -1.91 2.21
N LEU A 21 -7.73 -2.61 2.16
CA LEU A 21 -7.80 -4.03 1.78
C LEU A 21 -7.31 -4.25 0.35
N LEU A 22 -7.72 -3.39 -0.58
CA LEU A 22 -7.24 -3.44 -1.96
C LEU A 22 -5.71 -3.27 -2.03
N ARG A 23 -5.17 -2.34 -1.25
CA ARG A 23 -3.72 -2.08 -1.23
C ARG A 23 -2.93 -3.29 -0.76
N ASP A 24 -3.38 -3.98 0.29
CA ASP A 24 -2.73 -5.20 0.78
C ASP A 24 -2.79 -6.31 -0.26
N LYS A 25 -3.97 -6.54 -0.85
CA LYS A 25 -4.14 -7.53 -1.92
C LYS A 25 -3.22 -7.27 -3.12
N MET A 26 -3.12 -6.01 -3.58
CA MET A 26 -2.20 -5.64 -4.65
C MET A 26 -0.73 -5.91 -4.28
N LYS A 27 -0.32 -5.60 -3.05
CA LYS A 27 1.06 -5.88 -2.59
C LYS A 27 1.37 -7.38 -2.61
N GLU A 28 0.45 -8.20 -2.11
CA GLU A 28 0.60 -9.65 -2.12
C GLU A 28 0.75 -10.18 -3.55
N ARG A 29 -0.12 -9.74 -4.47
CA ARG A 29 -0.02 -10.11 -5.90
C ARG A 29 1.30 -9.66 -6.53
N ILE A 30 1.75 -8.43 -6.26
CA ILE A 30 3.01 -7.89 -6.80
C ILE A 30 4.23 -8.70 -6.32
N ILE A 31 4.17 -9.25 -5.10
CA ILE A 31 5.26 -10.08 -4.56
C ILE A 31 5.18 -11.51 -5.11
N SER A 32 3.98 -12.05 -5.24
CA SER A 32 3.76 -13.45 -5.64
C SER A 32 3.84 -13.69 -7.14
N GLU A 33 3.47 -12.70 -7.96
CA GLU A 33 3.39 -12.84 -9.41
C GLU A 33 4.56 -12.14 -10.12
N THR A 34 4.96 -12.68 -11.26
CA THR A 34 5.90 -12.03 -12.19
C THR A 34 5.22 -11.00 -13.10
N THR A 35 3.90 -10.85 -12.98
CA THR A 35 3.08 -9.88 -13.71
C THR A 35 3.54 -8.45 -13.39
N SER A 36 3.55 -7.57 -14.40
CA SER A 36 3.97 -6.18 -14.20
C SER A 36 3.07 -5.46 -13.18
N ILE A 37 3.68 -4.65 -12.30
CA ILE A 37 2.97 -3.84 -11.29
C ILE A 37 1.86 -2.99 -11.91
N THR A 38 2.12 -2.39 -13.07
CA THR A 38 1.14 -1.57 -13.81
C THR A 38 -0.10 -2.38 -14.17
N ARG A 39 0.08 -3.62 -14.65
CA ARG A 39 -1.04 -4.49 -15.02
C ARG A 39 -1.83 -4.96 -13.80
N ILE A 40 -1.15 -5.34 -12.72
CA ILE A 40 -1.81 -5.72 -11.46
C ILE A 40 -2.64 -4.55 -10.93
N TYR A 41 -2.09 -3.33 -10.97
CA TYR A 41 -2.81 -2.14 -10.52
C TYR A 41 -4.07 -1.88 -11.34
N ASP A 42 -3.96 -1.87 -12.67
CA ASP A 42 -5.09 -1.62 -13.57
C ASP A 42 -6.21 -2.65 -13.37
N GLU A 43 -5.85 -3.93 -13.30
CA GLU A 43 -6.78 -5.03 -13.05
C GLU A 43 -7.49 -4.91 -11.69
N GLU A 44 -6.74 -4.63 -10.63
CA GLU A 44 -7.31 -4.59 -9.28
C GLU A 44 -8.11 -3.31 -9.02
N VAL A 45 -7.70 -2.15 -9.57
CA VAL A 45 -8.50 -0.92 -9.50
C VAL A 45 -9.81 -1.09 -10.28
N ALA A 46 -9.77 -1.68 -11.49
CA ALA A 46 -10.96 -1.93 -12.29
C ALA A 46 -11.94 -2.90 -11.58
N LYS A 47 -11.43 -3.90 -10.86
CA LYS A 47 -12.26 -4.88 -10.12
C LYS A 47 -12.87 -4.29 -8.85
N ALA A 48 -12.18 -3.37 -8.18
CA ALA A 48 -12.52 -2.97 -6.83
C ALA A 48 -13.78 -2.11 -6.71
N ASN A 49 -14.36 -1.63 -7.83
CA ASN A 49 -15.59 -0.81 -7.86
C ASN A 49 -15.63 0.29 -6.78
N LEU A 50 -14.48 0.91 -6.52
CA LEU A 50 -14.32 1.88 -5.45
C LEU A 50 -15.00 3.21 -5.80
N SER A 51 -15.46 3.92 -4.76
CA SER A 51 -15.90 5.30 -4.92
C SER A 51 -14.76 6.20 -5.40
N LYS A 52 -15.08 7.34 -6.02
CA LYS A 52 -14.09 8.33 -6.46
C LYS A 52 -13.22 8.83 -5.29
N GLY A 53 -13.78 8.89 -4.07
CA GLY A 53 -13.04 9.21 -2.85
C GLY A 53 -11.99 8.16 -2.51
N ALA A 54 -12.34 6.87 -2.56
CA ALA A 54 -11.45 5.76 -2.27
C ALA A 54 -10.34 5.65 -3.29
N VAL A 55 -10.66 5.85 -4.58
CA VAL A 55 -9.64 5.86 -5.63
C VAL A 55 -8.64 6.98 -5.42
N ALA A 56 -9.08 8.15 -4.96
CA ALA A 56 -8.19 9.30 -4.69
C ALA A 56 -7.19 9.05 -3.54
N VAL A 57 -7.47 8.12 -2.62
CA VAL A 57 -6.56 7.74 -1.53
C VAL A 57 -5.68 6.53 -1.88
N LEU A 58 -5.82 5.96 -3.08
CA LEU A 58 -4.92 4.92 -3.55
C LEU A 58 -3.60 5.53 -4.05
N PRO A 59 -2.45 4.93 -3.71
CA PRO A 59 -1.18 5.32 -4.30
C PRO A 59 -1.23 5.13 -5.81
N THR A 60 -0.51 5.97 -6.52
CA THR A 60 -0.28 5.78 -7.95
C THR A 60 0.61 4.55 -8.22
N VAL A 61 0.57 4.04 -9.45
CA VAL A 61 1.48 2.95 -9.89
C VAL A 61 2.95 3.29 -9.65
N VAL A 62 3.31 4.57 -9.83
CA VAL A 62 4.69 5.06 -9.62
C VAL A 62 5.06 4.96 -8.14
N GLU A 63 4.18 5.39 -7.24
CA GLU A 63 4.40 5.27 -5.79
C GLU A 63 4.48 3.81 -5.35
N TYR A 64 3.69 2.93 -5.94
CA TYR A 64 3.79 1.49 -5.71
C TYR A 64 5.18 0.95 -6.06
N ARG A 65 5.71 1.32 -7.23
CA ARG A 65 7.08 0.94 -7.64
C ARG A 65 8.12 1.46 -6.66
N SER A 66 8.02 2.71 -6.24
CA SER A 66 8.95 3.32 -5.28
C SER A 66 8.87 2.64 -3.90
N ASN A 67 7.67 2.35 -3.41
CA ASN A 67 7.45 1.73 -2.11
C ASN A 67 7.94 0.28 -2.08
N MET A 68 7.72 -0.48 -3.14
CA MET A 68 8.25 -1.84 -3.28
C MET A 68 9.78 -1.86 -3.39
N SER A 69 10.37 -0.90 -4.11
CA SER A 69 11.83 -0.77 -4.20
C SER A 69 12.45 -0.48 -2.83
N LYS A 70 11.81 0.37 -2.01
CA LYS A 70 12.22 0.65 -0.63
C LYS A 70 12.06 -0.57 0.29
N ALA A 71 10.96 -1.31 0.16
CA ALA A 71 10.71 -2.53 0.94
C ALA A 71 11.80 -3.60 0.68
N ARG A 72 12.17 -3.80 -0.59
CA ARG A 72 13.22 -4.76 -0.97
C ARG A 72 14.60 -4.40 -0.41
N ARG A 73 14.93 -3.11 -0.33
CA ARG A 73 16.19 -2.63 0.28
C ARG A 73 16.27 -2.87 1.78
N LYS A 74 15.15 -2.76 2.50
CA LYS A 74 15.10 -2.99 3.96
C LYS A 74 15.24 -4.47 4.34
N ASN A 75 14.84 -5.37 3.45
CA ASN A 75 14.88 -6.82 3.66
C ASN A 75 16.09 -7.49 3.01
N THR A 76 17.05 -6.74 2.48
CA THR A 76 18.30 -7.34 1.98
C THR A 76 19.10 -7.80 3.20
N PRO A 77 19.43 -9.09 3.34
CA PRO A 77 20.27 -9.53 4.43
C PRO A 77 21.61 -8.81 4.31
N VAL A 78 21.97 -8.03 5.34
CA VAL A 78 23.32 -7.49 5.47
C VAL A 78 24.21 -8.70 5.69
N ILE A 79 24.90 -9.14 4.63
CA ILE A 79 25.92 -10.17 4.76
C ILE A 79 26.98 -9.55 5.67
N PRO A 80 27.24 -10.09 6.88
CA PRO A 80 28.30 -9.56 7.72
C PRO A 80 29.60 -9.72 6.95
N SER A 81 30.26 -8.61 6.65
CA SER A 81 31.61 -8.63 6.12
C SER A 81 32.50 -9.36 7.13
N SER A 82 32.99 -10.53 6.76
CA SER A 82 34.02 -11.24 7.53
C SER A 82 35.31 -10.46 7.37
N GLU A 83 35.74 -9.82 8.47
CA GLU A 83 37.07 -9.27 8.67
C GLU A 83 37.99 -10.34 9.29
#